data_AF-A0A1M5P9Z1-F1
#
_entry.id   AF-A0A1M5P9Z1-F1
#
_cell.length_a   1.000
_cell.length_b   1.000
_cell.length_c   1.000
_cell.angle_alpha   90.00
_cell.angle_beta   90.00
_cell.angle_gamma   90.00
#
_symmetry.space_group_name_H-M   'P 1'
#
loop_
_entity.id
_entity.type
_entity.pdbx_description
1 polymer ?
#
loop_
_entity_poly.entity_id
_entity_poly.type
_entity_poly.pdbx_seq_one_letter_code
_entity_poly.pdbx_strand_id
1 'polypeptide(L)'
;MNITINEELRSFIDPLTHNEYAALERSLLAEGCRDALVLWGEVLIDGHNRYDICSKHNIEFRTVQNTNFASLDDVMLWVIDNHLARRSVSDYQRGVLALRKKDIVAARVAQRAAEPDAPAEPDAAKVPESPPWNTREDVAKAARVSSNTISQIERIQKAATPELVEAVRAGTISINAAANVASLPEAVQKAAVAGGKKELQQMARQVREQKAGSRPPKEKEPEADVEGELRAQVAALREKVDALTAENNQLRQQLGI
;
A
#
# COMPACT_ATOMS: atom_id res chain seq x y z
N MET A 1 -32.08 -17.33 -0.92
CA MET A 1 -31.10 -16.54 -1.68
C MET A 1 -29.84 -17.37 -1.79
N ASN A 2 -29.29 -17.57 -3.00
CA ASN A 2 -28.07 -18.35 -3.20
C ASN A 2 -26.86 -17.39 -3.15
N ILE A 3 -25.92 -17.63 -2.22
CA ILE A 3 -24.65 -16.89 -2.16
C ILE A 3 -23.53 -17.91 -2.39
N THR A 4 -22.69 -17.62 -3.36
CA THR A 4 -21.52 -18.42 -3.73
C THR A 4 -20.26 -17.77 -3.13
N ILE A 5 -19.48 -18.57 -2.42
CA ILE A 5 -18.19 -18.14 -1.87
C ILE A 5 -17.09 -18.49 -2.87
N ASN A 6 -16.41 -17.46 -3.37
CA ASN A 6 -15.20 -17.63 -4.16
C ASN A 6 -14.00 -17.63 -3.20
N GLU A 7 -13.27 -18.76 -3.11
CA GLU A 7 -12.15 -18.92 -2.17
C GLU A 7 -10.97 -18.00 -2.46
N GLU A 8 -10.77 -17.62 -3.73
CA GLU A 8 -9.76 -16.64 -4.11
C GLU A 8 -10.09 -15.27 -3.50
N LEU A 9 -11.33 -14.79 -3.65
CA LEU A 9 -11.78 -13.53 -3.04
C LEU A 9 -11.81 -13.58 -1.52
N ARG A 10 -12.20 -14.73 -0.94
CA ARG A 10 -12.26 -14.92 0.51
C ARG A 10 -10.88 -14.80 1.15
N SER A 11 -9.87 -15.38 0.52
CA SER A 11 -8.48 -15.37 1.00
C SER A 11 -7.67 -14.17 0.51
N PHE A 12 -8.22 -13.37 -0.41
CA PHE A 12 -7.54 -12.23 -1.02
C PHE A 12 -7.15 -11.13 -0.04
N ILE A 13 -7.95 -10.93 1.02
CA ILE A 13 -7.65 -9.99 2.10
C ILE A 13 -7.33 -10.79 3.35
N ASP A 14 -6.26 -10.40 4.04
CA ASP A 14 -5.82 -11.14 5.22
C ASP A 14 -6.95 -11.20 6.27
N PRO A 15 -7.14 -12.37 6.93
CA PRO A 15 -8.28 -12.59 7.81
C PRO A 15 -8.22 -11.72 9.06
N LEU A 16 -9.38 -11.47 9.68
CA LEU A 16 -9.41 -10.77 10.97
C LEU A 16 -8.61 -11.54 12.01
N THR A 17 -7.89 -10.82 12.87
CA THR A 17 -7.32 -11.41 14.08
C THR A 17 -8.44 -11.95 14.97
N HIS A 18 -8.11 -12.86 15.88
CA HIS A 18 -9.08 -13.44 16.81
C HIS A 18 -9.86 -12.35 17.59
N ASN A 19 -9.16 -11.30 18.03
CA ASN A 19 -9.77 -10.20 18.78
C ASN A 19 -10.71 -9.37 17.91
N GLU A 20 -10.34 -9.08 16.66
CA GLU A 20 -11.18 -8.34 15.71
C GLU A 20 -12.43 -9.15 15.33
N TYR A 21 -12.27 -10.45 15.07
CA TYR A 21 -13.39 -11.34 14.78
C TYR A 21 -14.36 -11.40 15.97
N ALA A 22 -13.84 -11.61 17.19
CA ALA A 22 -14.66 -11.65 18.39
C ALA A 22 -15.37 -10.31 18.66
N ALA A 23 -14.74 -9.18 18.36
CA ALA A 23 -15.36 -7.86 18.45
C ALA A 23 -16.49 -7.69 17.42
N LEU A 24 -16.28 -8.13 16.19
CA LEU A 24 -17.30 -8.13 15.14
C LEU A 24 -18.48 -9.03 15.51
N GLU A 25 -18.22 -10.24 16.00
CA GLU A 25 -19.25 -11.20 16.41
C GLU A 25 -20.13 -10.64 17.54
N ARG A 26 -19.51 -10.01 18.56
CA ARG A 26 -20.27 -9.32 19.62
C ARG A 26 -21.15 -8.19 19.09
N SER A 27 -20.65 -7.36 18.17
CA SER A 27 -21.44 -6.26 17.59
C SER A 27 -22.61 -6.79 16.77
N LEU A 28 -22.40 -7.83 15.96
CA LEU A 28 -23.46 -8.45 15.15
C LEU A 28 -24.54 -9.10 16.02
N LEU A 29 -24.16 -9.76 17.12
CA LEU A 29 -25.13 -10.33 18.07
C LEU A 29 -25.94 -9.27 18.81
N ALA A 30 -25.33 -8.13 19.13
CA ALA A 30 -26.01 -7.06 19.88
C ALA A 30 -26.88 -6.16 19.00
N GLU A 31 -26.47 -5.90 17.76
CA GLU A 31 -27.05 -4.85 16.91
C GLU A 31 -27.60 -5.38 15.56
N GLY A 32 -27.35 -6.65 15.24
CA GLY A 32 -27.65 -7.24 13.93
C GLY A 32 -26.67 -6.84 12.82
N CYS A 33 -26.91 -7.35 11.61
CA CYS A 33 -26.08 -7.04 10.44
C CYS A 33 -26.49 -5.73 9.78
N ARG A 34 -26.00 -4.61 10.33
CA ARG A 34 -26.32 -3.25 9.86
C ARG A 34 -25.87 -3.01 8.40
N ASP A 35 -24.60 -3.28 8.14
CA ASP A 35 -23.99 -3.07 6.83
C ASP A 35 -24.32 -4.23 5.90
N ALA A 36 -24.80 -3.90 4.70
CA ALA A 36 -25.13 -4.91 3.70
C ALA A 36 -23.88 -5.68 3.23
N LEU A 37 -24.08 -6.95 2.88
CA LEU A 37 -23.11 -7.74 2.14
C LEU A 37 -23.13 -7.29 0.67
N VAL A 38 -21.97 -7.29 0.01
CA VAL A 38 -21.87 -6.88 -1.39
C VAL A 38 -21.68 -8.11 -2.26
N LEU A 39 -22.53 -8.24 -3.29
CA LEU A 39 -22.53 -9.34 -4.24
C LEU A 39 -22.19 -8.84 -5.65
N TRP A 40 -21.57 -9.71 -6.44
CA TRP A 40 -21.46 -9.61 -7.90
C TRP A 40 -22.15 -10.83 -8.51
N GLY A 41 -23.41 -10.66 -8.93
CA GLY A 41 -24.28 -11.79 -9.25
C GLY A 41 -24.58 -12.60 -7.99
N GLU A 42 -24.19 -13.89 -7.99
CA GLU A 42 -24.28 -14.76 -6.81
C GLU A 42 -23.00 -14.76 -5.96
N VAL A 43 -21.90 -14.19 -6.45
CA VAL A 43 -20.60 -14.25 -5.77
C VAL A 43 -20.51 -13.20 -4.66
N LEU A 44 -20.12 -13.62 -3.46
CA LEU A 44 -19.83 -12.69 -2.35
C LEU A 44 -18.48 -11.99 -2.58
N ILE A 45 -18.49 -10.66 -2.62
CA ILE A 45 -17.27 -9.86 -2.88
C ILE A 45 -16.84 -9.01 -1.68
N ASP A 46 -17.75 -8.60 -0.79
CA ASP A 46 -17.42 -7.95 0.48
C ASP A 46 -18.37 -8.39 1.59
N GLY A 47 -17.82 -8.58 2.78
CA GLY A 47 -18.57 -9.02 3.95
C GLY A 47 -18.45 -10.50 4.29
N HIS A 48 -17.44 -11.22 3.80
CA HIS A 48 -17.17 -12.64 4.13
C HIS A 48 -17.30 -12.96 5.64
N ASN A 49 -16.59 -12.24 6.51
CA ASN A 49 -16.69 -12.47 7.96
C ASN A 49 -18.10 -12.18 8.51
N ARG A 50 -18.79 -11.16 7.98
CA ARG A 50 -20.18 -10.85 8.38
C ARG A 50 -21.12 -11.97 7.94
N TYR A 51 -20.97 -12.45 6.71
CA TYR A 51 -21.75 -13.56 6.19
C TYR A 51 -21.57 -14.83 7.03
N ASP A 52 -20.31 -15.20 7.33
CA ASP A 52 -20.00 -16.38 8.14
C ASP A 52 -20.64 -16.29 9.53
N ILE A 53 -20.50 -15.14 10.21
CA ILE A 53 -21.08 -14.92 11.54
C ILE A 53 -22.61 -14.90 11.49
N CYS A 54 -23.21 -14.17 10.54
CA CYS A 54 -24.66 -14.03 10.46
C CYS A 54 -25.32 -15.37 10.13
N SER A 55 -24.71 -16.16 9.24
CA SER A 55 -25.19 -17.51 8.91
C SER A 55 -25.10 -18.44 10.11
N LYS A 56 -23.99 -18.39 10.87
CA LYS A 56 -23.79 -19.18 12.09
C LYS A 56 -24.82 -18.88 13.18
N HIS A 57 -25.19 -17.62 13.36
CA HIS A 57 -26.10 -17.18 14.43
C HIS A 57 -27.54 -16.93 13.97
N ASN A 58 -27.85 -17.27 12.72
CA ASN A 58 -29.16 -17.02 12.11
C ASN A 58 -29.61 -15.55 12.24
N ILE A 59 -28.66 -14.62 12.02
CA ILE A 59 -28.90 -13.17 12.03
C ILE A 59 -29.30 -12.76 10.62
N GLU A 60 -30.40 -12.03 10.49
CA GLU A 60 -30.81 -11.48 9.20
C GLU A 60 -29.80 -10.46 8.67
N PHE A 61 -29.57 -10.48 7.37
CA PHE A 61 -28.67 -9.55 6.69
C PHE A 61 -29.26 -9.08 5.37
N ARG A 62 -28.81 -7.92 4.91
CA ARG A 62 -29.16 -7.35 3.61
C ARG A 62 -28.02 -7.54 2.62
N THR A 63 -28.36 -7.60 1.34
CA THR A 63 -27.39 -7.67 0.24
C THR A 63 -27.57 -6.49 -0.70
N VAL A 64 -26.48 -6.02 -1.28
CA VAL A 64 -26.46 -5.05 -2.38
C VAL A 64 -25.68 -5.63 -3.55
N GLN A 65 -26.14 -5.34 -4.76
CA GLN A 65 -25.46 -5.76 -5.99
C GLN A 65 -24.48 -4.68 -6.44
N ASN A 66 -23.28 -5.10 -6.85
CA ASN A 66 -22.36 -4.28 -7.59
C ASN A 66 -22.11 -4.93 -8.96
N THR A 67 -22.63 -4.29 -10.00
CA THR A 67 -22.65 -4.81 -11.37
C THR A 67 -21.56 -4.22 -12.25
N ASN A 68 -20.64 -3.43 -11.69
CA ASN A 68 -19.67 -2.63 -12.46
C ASN A 68 -18.36 -3.37 -12.75
N PHE A 69 -18.36 -4.71 -12.68
CA PHE A 69 -17.16 -5.54 -12.85
C PHE A 69 -17.28 -6.41 -14.10
N ALA A 70 -16.24 -6.41 -14.92
CA ALA A 70 -16.11 -7.30 -16.08
C ALA A 70 -15.30 -8.56 -15.74
N SER A 71 -14.40 -8.47 -14.75
CA SER A 71 -13.47 -9.53 -14.38
C SER A 71 -13.29 -9.68 -12.86
N LEU A 72 -12.74 -10.83 -12.45
CA LEU A 72 -12.36 -11.06 -11.06
C LEU A 72 -11.31 -10.05 -10.58
N ASP A 73 -10.36 -9.70 -11.45
CA ASP A 73 -9.37 -8.66 -11.17
C ASP A 73 -10.02 -7.29 -10.89
N ASP A 74 -11.14 -6.93 -11.55
CA ASP A 74 -11.82 -5.67 -11.25
C ASP A 74 -12.43 -5.68 -9.84
N VAL A 75 -12.98 -6.82 -9.45
CA VAL A 75 -13.45 -7.05 -8.07
C VAL A 75 -12.29 -6.90 -7.09
N MET A 76 -11.15 -7.55 -7.35
CA MET A 76 -9.97 -7.48 -6.48
C MET A 76 -9.44 -6.05 -6.33
N LEU A 77 -9.34 -5.30 -7.43
CA LEU A 77 -8.91 -3.91 -7.42
C LEU A 77 -9.88 -3.04 -6.61
N TRP A 78 -11.19 -3.25 -6.78
CA TRP A 78 -12.22 -2.56 -6.00
C TRP A 78 -12.14 -2.92 -4.50
N VAL A 79 -11.93 -4.19 -4.16
CA VAL A 79 -11.76 -4.64 -2.77
C VAL A 79 -10.56 -3.94 -2.14
N ILE A 80 -9.42 -3.85 -2.85
CA ILE A 80 -8.24 -3.11 -2.38
C ILE A 80 -8.58 -1.64 -2.14
N ASP A 81 -9.21 -0.97 -3.10
CA ASP A 81 -9.52 0.46 -2.97
C ASP A 81 -10.48 0.75 -1.80
N ASN A 82 -11.48 -0.12 -1.61
CA ASN A 82 -12.36 -0.04 -0.45
C ASN A 82 -11.62 -0.18 0.88
N HIS A 83 -10.61 -1.07 0.96
CA HIS A 83 -9.80 -1.22 2.17
C HIS A 83 -8.86 -0.03 2.38
N LEU A 84 -8.19 0.45 1.33
CA LEU A 84 -7.31 1.62 1.40
C LEU A 84 -8.05 2.89 1.82
N ALA A 85 -9.35 3.00 1.52
CA ALA A 85 -10.18 4.12 1.96
C ALA A 85 -10.52 4.10 3.47
N ARG A 86 -10.45 2.94 4.14
CA ARG A 86 -10.77 2.80 5.57
C ARG A 86 -9.69 3.42 6.43
N ARG A 87 -10.07 4.08 7.54
CA ARG A 87 -9.12 4.68 8.49
C ARG A 87 -8.51 3.65 9.45
N SER A 88 -9.21 2.55 9.71
CA SER A 88 -8.80 1.50 10.65
C SER A 88 -7.68 0.59 10.13
N VAL A 89 -7.42 0.59 8.82
CA VAL A 89 -6.41 -0.27 8.22
C VAL A 89 -5.01 0.24 8.59
N SER A 90 -4.18 -0.67 9.10
CA SER A 90 -2.81 -0.36 9.53
C SER A 90 -1.90 -0.03 8.34
N ASP A 91 -0.82 0.71 8.58
CA ASP A 91 0.18 1.05 7.55
C ASP A 91 0.78 -0.20 6.89
N TYR A 92 0.95 -1.29 7.66
CA TYR A 92 1.43 -2.56 7.14
C TYR A 92 0.45 -3.13 6.11
N GLN A 93 -0.83 -3.23 6.47
CA GLN A 93 -1.88 -3.70 5.57
C GLN A 93 -2.04 -2.78 4.35
N ARG A 94 -1.98 -1.45 4.52
CA ARG A 94 -2.02 -0.51 3.37
C ARG A 94 -0.90 -0.78 2.39
N GLY A 95 0.33 -0.95 2.87
CA GLY A 95 1.46 -1.26 2.00
C GLY A 95 1.33 -2.62 1.31
N VAL A 96 0.85 -3.66 2.02
CA VAL A 96 0.59 -4.99 1.43
C VAL A 96 -0.44 -4.88 0.29
N LEU A 97 -1.56 -4.19 0.53
CA LEU A 97 -2.63 -4.03 -0.46
C LEU A 97 -2.18 -3.19 -1.66
N ALA A 98 -1.38 -2.15 -1.44
CA ALA A 98 -0.84 -1.34 -2.53
C ALA A 98 0.16 -2.12 -3.39
N LEU A 99 0.97 -3.01 -2.78
CA LEU A 99 1.85 -3.92 -3.53
C LEU A 99 1.03 -4.91 -4.38
N ARG A 100 0.01 -5.55 -3.80
CA ARG A 100 -0.92 -6.43 -4.55
C ARG A 100 -1.61 -5.70 -5.69
N LYS A 101 -2.05 -4.45 -5.47
CA LYS A 101 -2.64 -3.61 -6.53
C LYS A 101 -1.66 -3.38 -7.68
N LYS A 102 -0.41 -3.05 -7.36
CA LYS A 102 0.64 -2.90 -8.37
C LYS A 102 0.81 -4.18 -9.19
N ASP A 103 0.84 -5.35 -8.57
CA ASP A 103 1.05 -6.63 -9.26
C ASP A 103 -0.10 -6.94 -10.23
N ILE A 104 -1.36 -6.72 -9.81
CA ILE A 104 -2.54 -6.91 -10.67
C ILE A 104 -2.51 -5.94 -11.86
N VAL A 105 -2.21 -4.65 -11.63
CA VAL A 105 -2.13 -3.66 -12.70
C VAL A 105 -1.00 -3.99 -13.67
N ALA A 106 0.17 -4.41 -13.16
CA ALA A 106 1.30 -4.80 -13.99
C ALA A 106 0.99 -6.04 -14.86
N ALA A 107 0.32 -7.05 -14.29
CA ALA A 107 -0.12 -8.23 -15.02
C ALA A 107 -1.08 -7.87 -16.17
N ARG A 108 -2.04 -6.97 -15.93
CA ARG A 108 -2.96 -6.47 -16.97
C ARG A 108 -2.25 -5.75 -18.11
N VAL A 109 -1.29 -4.89 -17.78
CA VAL A 109 -0.49 -4.19 -18.79
C VAL A 109 0.32 -5.18 -19.63
N ALA A 110 0.92 -6.20 -18.99
CA ALA A 110 1.65 -7.24 -19.69
C ALA A 110 0.75 -8.10 -20.61
N GLN A 111 -0.45 -8.47 -20.17
CA GLN A 111 -1.42 -9.21 -20.98
C GLN A 111 -1.86 -8.40 -22.21
N ARG A 112 -2.21 -7.12 -22.03
CA ARG A 112 -2.58 -6.23 -23.15
C ARG A 112 -1.44 -6.04 -24.15
N ALA A 113 -0.19 -6.00 -23.69
CA ALA A 113 0.97 -5.91 -24.56
C ALA A 113 1.23 -7.21 -25.34
N ALA A 114 0.83 -8.36 -24.79
CA ALA A 114 0.96 -9.66 -25.45
C ALA A 114 -0.16 -9.93 -26.48
N GLU A 115 -1.33 -9.31 -26.33
CA GLU A 115 -2.49 -9.47 -27.21
C GLU A 115 -2.98 -8.11 -27.77
N PRO A 116 -2.21 -7.45 -28.65
CA PRO A 116 -2.52 -6.10 -29.14
C PRO A 116 -3.78 -6.03 -30.04
N ASP A 117 -4.23 -7.15 -30.61
CA ASP A 117 -5.41 -7.25 -31.49
C ASP A 117 -6.67 -7.74 -30.75
N ALA A 118 -6.63 -7.95 -29.43
CA ALA A 118 -7.83 -8.29 -28.67
C ALA A 118 -8.82 -7.09 -28.70
N PRO A 119 -10.11 -7.31 -29.00
CA PRO A 119 -11.08 -6.22 -29.03
C PRO A 119 -11.10 -5.51 -27.69
N ALA A 120 -10.89 -4.18 -27.70
CA ALA A 120 -11.05 -3.36 -26.52
C ALA A 120 -12.47 -3.57 -25.98
N GLU A 121 -12.60 -4.23 -24.83
CA GLU A 121 -13.91 -4.52 -24.25
C GLU A 121 -14.71 -3.22 -24.10
N PRO A 122 -15.89 -3.12 -24.73
CA PRO A 122 -16.55 -1.82 -24.93
C PRO A 122 -17.21 -1.23 -23.68
N ASP A 123 -17.04 -1.84 -22.50
CA ASP A 123 -17.68 -1.33 -21.27
C ASP A 123 -16.94 -1.74 -19.99
N ALA A 124 -15.60 -1.80 -20.03
CA ALA A 124 -14.82 -1.83 -18.79
C ALA A 124 -15.04 -0.48 -18.09
N ALA A 125 -16.03 -0.43 -17.20
CA ALA A 125 -16.40 0.70 -16.37
C ALA A 125 -15.14 1.49 -16.04
N LYS A 126 -15.09 2.78 -16.42
CA LYS A 126 -13.96 3.71 -16.22
C LYS A 126 -13.32 3.50 -14.84
N VAL A 127 -12.39 2.55 -14.73
CA VAL A 127 -11.43 2.53 -13.65
C VAL A 127 -10.55 3.70 -14.01
N PRO A 128 -10.57 4.80 -13.24
CA PRO A 128 -9.76 5.96 -13.56
C PRO A 128 -8.35 5.44 -13.80
N GLU A 129 -7.78 5.77 -14.96
CA GLU A 129 -6.40 5.45 -15.35
C GLU A 129 -5.54 5.78 -14.13
N SER A 130 -5.24 4.75 -13.36
CA SER A 130 -4.62 4.97 -12.08
C SER A 130 -3.22 5.47 -12.39
N PRO A 131 -2.68 6.42 -11.60
CA PRO A 131 -1.32 6.88 -11.79
C PRO A 131 -0.41 5.66 -11.93
N PRO A 132 0.59 5.69 -12.84
CA PRO A 132 1.33 4.50 -13.22
C PRO A 132 1.82 3.80 -11.96
N TRP A 133 1.30 2.59 -11.68
CA TRP A 133 1.73 1.78 -10.54
C TRP A 133 3.15 1.21 -10.75
N ASN A 134 3.95 1.92 -11.53
CA ASN A 134 5.22 1.48 -12.09
C ASN A 134 6.37 1.79 -11.12
N THR A 135 6.20 2.81 -10.27
CA THR A 135 7.24 3.25 -9.33
C THR A 135 6.90 2.87 -7.89
N ARG A 136 7.92 2.80 -7.04
CA ARG A 136 7.74 2.57 -5.60
C ARG A 136 7.05 3.78 -4.95
N GLU A 137 7.29 4.98 -5.46
CA GLU A 137 6.68 6.23 -5.00
C GLU A 137 5.17 6.22 -5.20
N ASP A 138 4.67 5.68 -6.31
CA ASP A 138 3.24 5.62 -6.59
C ASP A 138 2.53 4.62 -5.67
N VAL A 139 3.15 3.46 -5.42
CA VAL A 139 2.70 2.50 -4.40
C VAL A 139 2.65 3.15 -3.02
N ALA A 140 3.70 3.88 -2.65
CA ALA A 140 3.78 4.56 -1.35
C ALA A 140 2.68 5.61 -1.18
N LYS A 141 2.43 6.43 -2.21
CA LYS A 141 1.34 7.42 -2.22
C LYS A 141 -0.03 6.76 -2.04
N ALA A 142 -0.30 5.69 -2.78
CA ALA A 142 -1.58 4.99 -2.68
C ALA A 142 -1.80 4.34 -1.30
N ALA A 143 -0.74 3.77 -0.73
CA ALA A 143 -0.74 3.25 0.64
C ALA A 143 -0.74 4.35 1.71
N ARG A 144 -0.50 5.63 1.35
CA ARG A 144 -0.32 6.76 2.27
C ARG A 144 0.82 6.55 3.28
N VAL A 145 1.90 5.90 2.83
CA VAL A 145 3.12 5.65 3.62
C VAL A 145 4.36 6.13 2.86
N SER A 146 5.54 6.05 3.48
CA SER A 146 6.80 6.41 2.80
C SER A 146 7.32 5.29 1.88
N SER A 147 8.09 5.64 0.83
CA SER A 147 8.76 4.64 -0.03
C SER A 147 9.68 3.69 0.76
N ASN A 148 10.31 4.19 1.84
CA ASN A 148 11.09 3.35 2.73
C ASN A 148 10.21 2.34 3.50
N THR A 149 9.03 2.75 3.95
CA THR A 149 8.04 1.85 4.58
C THR A 149 7.64 0.75 3.60
N ILE A 150 7.37 1.07 2.33
CA ILE A 150 7.08 0.05 1.30
C ILE A 150 8.25 -0.93 1.17
N SER A 151 9.48 -0.44 1.11
CA SER A 151 10.68 -1.30 1.01
C SER A 151 10.84 -2.23 2.23
N GLN A 152 10.46 -1.76 3.42
CA GLN A 152 10.44 -2.56 4.64
C GLN A 152 9.35 -3.63 4.60
N ILE A 153 8.16 -3.29 4.10
CA ILE A 153 7.04 -4.23 3.93
C ILE A 153 7.39 -5.32 2.90
N GLU A 154 7.97 -4.95 1.75
CA GLU A 154 8.47 -5.93 0.76
C GLU A 154 9.46 -6.92 1.38
N ARG A 155 10.38 -6.43 2.23
CA ARG A 155 11.32 -7.29 2.96
C ARG A 155 10.61 -8.24 3.94
N ILE A 156 9.63 -7.73 4.67
CA ILE A 156 8.84 -8.55 5.61
C ILE A 156 8.10 -9.63 4.82
N GLN A 157 7.39 -9.30 3.75
CA GLN A 157 6.68 -10.30 2.95
C GLN A 157 7.60 -11.39 2.38
N LYS A 158 8.82 -11.02 1.98
CA LYS A 158 9.76 -11.96 1.37
C LYS A 158 10.47 -12.89 2.37
N ALA A 159 10.74 -12.42 3.57
CA ALA A 159 11.68 -13.10 4.48
C ALA A 159 11.13 -13.35 5.90
N ALA A 160 9.99 -12.77 6.26
CA ALA A 160 9.40 -12.98 7.58
C ALA A 160 8.66 -14.33 7.63
N THR A 161 8.87 -15.03 8.74
CA THR A 161 8.07 -16.20 9.12
C THR A 161 6.59 -15.83 9.33
N PRO A 162 5.64 -16.75 9.11
CA PRO A 162 4.21 -16.46 9.31
C PRO A 162 3.89 -15.87 10.69
N GLU A 163 4.55 -16.36 11.73
CA GLU A 163 4.37 -15.90 13.10
C GLU A 163 4.85 -14.45 13.29
N LEU A 164 5.92 -14.04 12.60
CA LEU A 164 6.39 -12.66 12.61
C LEU A 164 5.45 -11.75 11.81
N VAL A 165 4.89 -12.21 10.69
CA VAL A 165 3.88 -11.47 9.93
C VAL A 165 2.64 -11.22 10.79
N GLU A 166 2.13 -12.24 11.48
CA GLU A 166 1.01 -12.09 12.40
C GLU A 166 1.32 -11.10 13.53
N ALA A 167 2.54 -11.12 14.10
CA ALA A 167 2.95 -10.16 15.11
C ALA A 167 2.94 -8.71 14.59
N VAL A 168 3.28 -8.47 13.32
CA VAL A 168 3.19 -7.15 12.69
C VAL A 168 1.74 -6.76 12.45
N ARG A 169 0.92 -7.66 11.91
CA ARG A 169 -0.51 -7.43 11.62
C ARG A 169 -1.28 -7.10 12.90
N ALA A 170 -0.99 -7.79 14.00
CA ALA A 170 -1.54 -7.54 15.32
C ALA A 170 -1.00 -6.27 16.00
N GLY A 171 -0.04 -5.56 15.38
CA GLY A 171 0.58 -4.36 15.96
C GLY A 171 1.49 -4.63 17.17
N THR A 172 1.91 -5.89 17.37
CA THR A 172 2.79 -6.27 18.49
C THR A 172 4.19 -5.68 18.33
N ILE A 173 4.67 -5.58 17.09
CA ILE A 173 5.95 -5.00 16.69
C ILE A 173 5.76 -4.03 15.52
N SER A 174 6.56 -2.95 15.47
CA SER A 174 6.49 -1.98 14.38
C SER A 174 7.10 -2.52 13.08
N ILE A 175 6.68 -1.98 11.93
CA ILE A 175 7.18 -2.35 10.59
C ILE A 175 8.71 -2.29 10.54
N ASN A 176 9.32 -1.21 11.03
CA ASN A 176 10.78 -1.05 11.01
C ASN A 176 11.49 -2.12 11.86
N ALA A 177 10.97 -2.41 13.05
CA ALA A 177 11.54 -3.42 13.93
C ALA A 177 11.39 -4.83 13.33
N ALA A 178 10.22 -5.14 12.79
CA ALA A 178 9.98 -6.41 12.11
C ALA A 178 10.83 -6.58 10.86
N ALA A 179 11.05 -5.52 10.08
CA ALA A 179 11.96 -5.57 8.92
C ALA A 179 13.42 -5.83 9.30
N ASN A 180 13.83 -5.51 10.53
CA ASN A 180 15.13 -5.91 11.05
C ASN A 180 15.13 -7.39 11.48
N VAL A 181 14.10 -7.84 12.21
CA VAL A 181 13.98 -9.25 12.61
C VAL A 181 13.87 -10.17 11.39
N ALA A 182 13.16 -9.76 10.34
CA ALA A 182 13.03 -10.48 9.08
C ALA A 182 14.35 -10.67 8.32
N SER A 183 15.43 -9.95 8.68
CA SER A 183 16.77 -10.19 8.12
C SER A 183 17.56 -11.30 8.82
N LEU A 184 17.01 -11.88 9.89
CA LEU A 184 17.60 -12.99 10.62
C LEU A 184 17.11 -14.35 10.08
N PRO A 185 17.84 -15.46 10.34
CA PRO A 185 17.38 -16.80 9.99
C PRO A 185 16.02 -17.14 10.61
N GLU A 186 15.20 -17.93 9.92
CA GLU A 186 13.83 -18.25 10.35
C GLU A 186 13.75 -18.81 11.78
N ALA A 187 14.69 -19.67 12.17
CA ALA A 187 14.73 -20.24 13.52
C ALA A 187 14.83 -19.15 14.60
N VAL A 188 15.61 -18.09 14.34
CA VAL A 188 15.79 -16.96 15.25
C VAL A 188 14.53 -16.08 15.26
N GLN A 189 13.89 -15.89 14.11
CA GLN A 189 12.62 -15.17 14.03
C GLN A 189 11.54 -15.87 14.89
N LYS A 190 11.39 -17.18 14.74
CA LYS A 190 10.43 -17.99 15.51
C LYS A 190 10.71 -17.93 17.01
N ALA A 191 11.98 -18.06 17.41
CA ALA A 191 12.37 -17.92 18.81
C ALA A 191 12.05 -16.52 19.37
N ALA A 192 12.30 -15.47 18.60
CA ALA A 192 11.99 -14.10 18.99
C ALA A 192 10.48 -13.88 19.16
N VAL A 193 9.65 -14.41 18.26
CA VAL A 193 8.18 -14.34 18.36
C VAL A 193 7.69 -15.12 19.59
N ALA A 194 8.24 -16.32 19.85
CA ALA A 194 7.89 -17.12 21.02
C ALA A 194 8.23 -16.43 22.34
N GLY A 195 9.31 -15.64 22.40
CA GLY A 195 9.66 -14.78 23.54
C GLY A 195 8.75 -13.55 23.71
N GLY A 196 7.84 -13.31 22.76
CA GLY A 196 6.85 -12.24 22.82
C GLY A 196 7.40 -10.84 22.53
N LYS A 197 6.60 -9.82 22.86
CA LYS A 197 6.85 -8.43 22.46
C LYS A 197 8.22 -7.88 22.88
N LYS A 198 8.65 -8.18 24.12
CA LYS A 198 9.94 -7.67 24.65
C LYS A 198 11.12 -8.28 23.90
N GLU A 199 11.08 -9.59 23.67
CA GLU A 199 12.13 -10.31 22.93
C GLU A 199 12.23 -9.81 21.49
N LEU A 200 11.09 -9.67 20.80
CA LEU A 200 11.02 -9.09 19.46
C LEU A 200 11.66 -7.69 19.39
N GLN A 201 11.39 -6.82 20.37
CA GLN A 201 11.96 -5.48 20.43
C GLN A 201 13.47 -5.50 20.70
N GLN A 202 13.94 -6.40 21.58
CA GLN A 202 15.36 -6.56 21.88
C GLN A 202 16.11 -7.08 20.66
N MET A 203 15.60 -8.11 19.99
CA MET A 203 16.19 -8.66 18.77
C MET A 203 16.26 -7.61 17.66
N ALA A 204 15.16 -6.88 17.42
CA ALA A 204 15.16 -5.79 16.44
C ALA A 204 16.21 -4.71 16.75
N ARG A 205 16.39 -4.38 18.03
CA ARG A 205 17.39 -3.40 18.49
C ARG A 205 18.81 -3.91 18.25
N GLN A 206 19.11 -5.16 18.59
CA GLN A 206 20.42 -5.76 18.38
C GLN A 206 20.81 -5.76 16.90
N VAL A 207 19.88 -6.15 16.01
CA VAL A 207 20.11 -6.11 14.56
C VAL A 207 20.41 -4.68 14.09
N ARG A 208 19.68 -3.69 14.61
CA ARG A 208 19.90 -2.28 14.27
C ARG A 208 21.29 -1.81 14.72
N GLU A 209 21.71 -2.14 15.93
CA GLU A 209 23.01 -1.78 16.50
C GLU A 209 24.15 -2.43 15.72
N GLN A 210 24.02 -3.71 15.36
CA GLN A 210 24.98 -4.41 14.50
C GLN A 210 25.13 -3.74 13.13
N LYS A 211 24.00 -3.41 12.48
CA LYS A 211 24.00 -2.70 11.18
C LYS A 211 24.57 -1.28 11.28
N ALA A 212 24.38 -0.61 12.42
CA ALA A 212 24.93 0.73 12.64
C ALA A 212 26.45 0.66 12.85
N GLY A 213 26.95 -0.34 13.60
CA GLY A 213 28.37 -0.55 13.84
C GLY A 213 29.15 -1.03 12.61
N SER A 214 28.50 -1.75 11.68
CA SER A 214 29.12 -2.21 10.43
C SER A 214 29.09 -1.17 9.30
N ARG A 215 28.39 -0.05 9.49
CA ARG A 215 28.25 0.98 8.45
C ARG A 215 29.45 1.94 8.55
N PRO A 216 30.17 2.20 7.44
CA PRO A 216 31.26 3.17 7.47
C PRO A 216 30.72 4.52 7.98
N PRO A 217 31.51 5.29 8.76
CA PRO A 217 31.11 6.62 9.18
C PRO A 217 30.62 7.37 7.96
N LYS A 218 29.40 7.92 8.04
CA LYS A 218 28.91 8.81 7.00
C LYS A 218 29.87 10.00 7.06
N GLU A 219 30.86 10.05 6.15
CA GLU A 219 31.58 11.28 5.89
C GLU A 219 30.48 12.32 5.72
N LYS A 220 30.50 13.34 6.58
CA LYS A 220 29.73 14.52 6.28
C LYS A 220 30.33 14.99 4.96
N GLU A 221 29.67 14.67 3.85
CA GLU A 221 29.79 15.50 2.66
C GLU A 221 29.71 16.93 3.20
N PRO A 222 30.71 17.79 2.91
CA PRO A 222 30.59 19.19 3.30
C PRO A 222 29.19 19.59 2.84
N GLU A 223 28.36 20.09 3.77
CA GLU A 223 27.06 20.62 3.39
C GLU A 223 27.35 21.57 2.24
N ALA A 224 27.07 21.14 1.01
CA ALA A 224 27.17 22.01 -0.12
C ALA A 224 26.32 23.20 0.30
N ASP A 225 26.89 24.39 0.29
CA ASP A 225 26.15 25.60 0.62
C ASP A 225 25.16 25.83 -0.51
N VAL A 226 24.10 25.00 -0.55
CA VAL A 226 23.06 25.01 -1.57
C VAL A 226 22.43 26.39 -1.60
N GLU A 227 22.38 27.07 -0.45
CA GLU A 227 21.92 28.44 -0.35
C GLU A 227 22.90 29.44 -0.99
N GLY A 228 24.21 29.29 -0.76
CA GLY A 228 25.26 30.05 -1.42
C GLY A 228 25.32 29.83 -2.93
N GLU A 229 25.19 28.59 -3.39
CA GLU A 229 25.13 28.23 -4.82
C GLU A 229 23.87 28.78 -5.49
N LEU A 230 22.71 28.71 -4.83
CA LEU A 230 21.48 29.34 -5.31
C LEU A 230 21.63 30.87 -5.37
N ARG A 231 22.22 31.49 -4.34
CA ARG A 231 22.46 32.95 -4.33
C ARG A 231 23.38 33.37 -5.47
N ALA A 232 24.43 32.60 -5.76
CA ALA A 232 25.32 32.84 -6.89
C ALA A 232 24.62 32.67 -8.25
N GLN A 233 23.80 31.62 -8.42
CA GLN A 233 23.00 31.44 -9.63
C GLN A 233 21.99 32.56 -9.84
N VAL A 234 21.30 32.99 -8.78
CA VAL A 234 20.35 34.12 -8.84
C VAL A 234 21.05 35.42 -9.23
N ALA A 235 22.25 35.67 -8.71
CA ALA A 235 23.05 36.84 -9.09
C ALA A 235 23.42 36.81 -10.58
N ALA A 236 23.92 35.68 -11.08
CA ALA A 236 24.30 35.53 -12.49
C ALA A 236 23.09 35.66 -13.44
N LEU A 237 21.93 35.12 -13.03
CA LEU A 237 20.69 35.25 -13.81
C LEU A 237 20.20 36.69 -13.86
N ARG A 238 20.31 37.45 -12.77
CA ARG A 238 19.95 38.88 -12.75
C ARG A 238 20.82 39.70 -13.69
N GLU A 239 22.14 39.51 -13.65
CA GLU A 239 23.06 40.19 -14.56
C GLU A 239 22.73 39.90 -16.03
N LYS A 240 22.40 38.64 -16.35
CA LYS A 240 21.97 38.25 -17.69
C LYS A 240 20.65 38.89 -18.10
N VAL A 241 19.68 38.99 -17.19
CA VAL A 241 18.39 39.67 -17.44
C VAL A 241 18.61 41.16 -17.68
N ASP A 242 19.47 41.81 -16.90
CA ASP A 242 19.77 43.24 -17.06
C ASP A 242 20.46 43.51 -18.41
N ALA A 243 21.42 42.67 -18.80
CA ALA A 243 22.09 42.75 -20.10
C ALA A 243 21.11 42.57 -21.26
N LEU A 244 20.25 41.55 -21.21
CA LEU A 244 19.24 41.30 -22.23
C LEU A 244 18.19 42.41 -22.29
N THR A 245 17.86 43.02 -21.15
CA THR A 245 16.91 44.15 -21.09
C THR A 245 17.53 45.40 -21.72
N ALA A 246 18.81 45.66 -21.48
CA ALA A 246 19.54 46.75 -22.13
C ALA A 246 19.61 46.56 -23.65
N GLU A 247 19.92 45.34 -24.10
CA GLU A 247 19.93 44.98 -25.52
C GLU A 247 18.53 45.14 -26.15
N ASN A 248 17.47 44.68 -25.48
CA ASN A 248 16.10 44.83 -25.97
C ASN A 248 15.71 46.30 -26.09
N ASN A 249 16.07 47.13 -25.11
CA ASN A 249 15.82 48.58 -25.16
C ASN A 249 16.56 49.26 -26.31
N GLN A 250 17.82 48.86 -26.57
CA GLN A 250 18.58 49.38 -27.69
C GLN A 250 17.98 48.96 -29.04
N LEU A 251 17.56 47.71 -29.18
CA LEU A 251 16.88 47.21 -30.38
C LEU A 251 15.54 47.91 -30.60
N ARG A 252 14.76 48.15 -29.54
CA ARG A 252 13.50 48.92 -29.61
C ARG A 252 13.73 50.35 -30.11
N GLN A 253 14.76 51.03 -29.60
CA GLN A 253 15.15 52.36 -30.10
C GLN A 253 15.55 52.34 -31.58
N GLN A 254 16.25 51.30 -32.04
CA GLN A 254 16.61 51.14 -33.46
C GLN A 254 15.40 50.85 -34.35
N LEU A 255 14.38 50.17 -33.83
CA LEU A 255 13.14 49.84 -34.53
C LEU A 255 12.08 50.95 -34.45
N GLY A 256 12.31 52.00 -33.67
CA GLY A 256 11.40 53.14 -33.54
C GLY A 256 10.08 52.83 -32.81
N ILE A 257 10.10 51.85 -31.90
CA ILE A 257 8.96 51.42 -31.07
C ILE A 257 9.24 51.67 -29.59
#